data_AF-A0A4Q7ZG41-F1
#
_entry.id   AF-A0A4Q7ZG41-F1
#
_cell.length_a   1.000
_cell.length_b   1.000
_cell.length_c   1.000
_cell.angle_alpha   90.00
_cell.angle_beta   90.00
_cell.angle_gamma   90.00
#
_symmetry.space_group_name_H-M   'P 1'
#
loop_
_entity.id
_entity.type
_entity.pdbx_description
1 polymer ?
#
loop_
_entity_poly.entity_id
_entity_poly.type
_entity_poly.pdbx_seq_one_letter_code
_entity_poly.pdbx_strand_id
1 'polypeptide(L)'
;MTTTDTPVLTPTCQPSPFTTAGLLSALESCWAAIRTRHPEVPAAVLIVGSGSPATGSKSMKWGHFASLRWQHGDQQLPEVLISGEGLKRTPAEVFTTLLHEATHGLADTRGVQDTSRQGRWHNKKFATLAAELGLTAVKDDKLGYSPCTLNDTTAADYADVITTLADALKAYRHPEPTGDGKQRTNNNNGVSAECECPRKIRLSGKAFEEGPIVCAACTAAFLPDEIDRDTYEHPTFGPACTHGDALADDTRQIGGCEICGTPGVPVMRTSDPDPRVPQLVCVNQQSCASHFDGTDSEDLMVFYDPTGAKYGIPTYPFKMAPTGLATVRQLRARGLRPGGQEIAAQILWRRGDRRAYLYRIDLAKPKRQATPAQRAAIDKALTARRTCGTCGQLRDYYIPTRTGACLDCTEVKR
;
A
#
# COMPACT_ATOMS: atom_id res chain seq x y z
N MET A 1 12.94 13.87 -81.65
CA MET A 1 13.37 14.40 -80.33
C MET A 1 12.13 14.97 -79.67
N THR A 2 11.47 14.17 -78.83
CA THR A 2 10.31 14.59 -78.04
C THR A 2 10.73 14.50 -76.58
N THR A 3 11.02 15.65 -75.98
CA THR A 3 11.27 15.79 -74.55
C THR A 3 9.95 15.62 -73.81
N THR A 4 9.84 14.55 -73.04
CA THR A 4 8.70 14.31 -72.14
C THR A 4 8.93 15.10 -70.86
N ASP A 5 8.14 16.16 -70.70
CA ASP A 5 8.10 16.99 -69.51
C ASP A 5 7.42 16.19 -68.38
N THR A 6 8.14 15.96 -67.28
CA THR A 6 7.61 15.22 -66.12
C THR A 6 7.13 16.24 -65.09
N PRO A 7 5.84 16.29 -64.73
CA PRO A 7 5.36 17.25 -63.75
C PRO A 7 5.92 16.94 -62.37
N VAL A 8 6.60 17.92 -61.77
CA VAL A 8 7.03 17.88 -60.37
C VAL A 8 5.79 17.99 -59.49
N LEU A 9 5.36 16.86 -58.92
CA LEU A 9 4.30 16.82 -57.92
C LEU A 9 4.85 17.39 -56.60
N THR A 10 4.36 18.56 -56.21
CA THR A 10 4.60 19.13 -54.88
C THR A 10 4.07 18.15 -53.83
N PRO A 11 4.89 17.65 -52.89
CA PRO A 11 4.40 16.78 -51.83
C PRO A 11 3.37 17.55 -51.01
N THR A 12 2.11 17.09 -51.02
CA THR A 12 1.13 17.56 -50.05
C THR A 12 1.58 17.10 -48.67
N CYS A 13 1.68 18.05 -47.74
CA CYS A 13 2.05 17.80 -46.35
C CYS A 13 0.97 16.90 -45.71
N GLN A 14 1.15 15.59 -45.83
CA GLN A 14 0.33 14.65 -45.07
C GLN A 14 0.75 14.79 -43.60
N PRO A 15 -0.19 15.02 -42.67
CA PRO A 15 0.15 15.10 -41.26
C PRO A 15 0.83 13.80 -40.86
N SER A 16 2.05 13.90 -40.31
CA SER A 16 2.81 12.73 -39.93
C SER A 16 2.00 11.87 -38.96
N PRO A 17 1.88 10.55 -39.21
CA PRO A 17 1.10 9.66 -38.36
C PRO A 17 1.67 9.64 -36.95
N PHE A 18 0.81 9.39 -35.96
CA PHE A 18 1.28 9.22 -34.59
C PHE A 18 2.25 8.04 -34.49
N THR A 19 3.37 8.25 -33.79
CA THR A 19 4.29 7.17 -33.42
C THR A 19 4.71 7.36 -31.97
N THR A 20 4.88 6.25 -31.24
CA THR A 20 5.42 6.27 -29.88
C THR A 20 6.83 6.86 -29.84
N ALA A 21 7.66 6.56 -30.85
CA ALA A 21 9.00 7.13 -30.97
C ALA A 21 8.97 8.66 -31.14
N GLY A 22 8.05 9.19 -31.96
CA GLY A 22 7.88 10.63 -32.12
C GLY A 22 7.45 11.33 -30.84
N LEU A 23 6.52 10.73 -30.08
CA LEU A 23 6.13 11.23 -28.77
C LEU A 23 7.30 11.26 -27.78
N LEU A 24 8.04 10.15 -27.67
CA LEU A 24 9.18 10.07 -26.75
C LEU A 24 10.29 11.06 -27.15
N SER A 25 10.58 11.19 -28.45
CA SER A 25 11.56 12.15 -28.96
C SER A 25 11.17 13.60 -28.63
N ALA A 26 9.88 13.95 -28.73
CA ALA A 26 9.40 15.27 -28.34
C ALA A 26 9.53 15.53 -26.83
N LEU A 27 9.21 14.54 -25.99
CA LEU A 27 9.39 14.62 -24.53
C LEU A 27 10.88 14.73 -24.14
N GLU A 28 11.75 13.95 -24.78
CA GLU A 28 13.21 14.03 -24.60
C GLU A 28 13.75 15.39 -25.03
N SER A 29 13.23 15.95 -26.13
CA SER A 29 13.59 17.30 -26.60
C SER A 29 13.16 18.38 -25.60
N CYS A 30 11.98 18.22 -24.98
CA CYS A 30 11.55 19.10 -23.88
C CYS A 30 12.50 19.01 -22.68
N TRP A 31 12.87 17.80 -22.25
CA TRP A 31 13.80 17.61 -21.13
C TRP A 31 15.19 18.16 -21.44
N ALA A 32 15.69 17.96 -22.67
CA ALA A 32 16.95 18.54 -23.13
C ALA A 32 16.90 20.07 -23.11
N ALA A 33 15.81 20.68 -23.57
CA ALA A 33 15.62 22.13 -23.53
C ALA A 33 15.63 22.67 -22.09
N ILE A 34 14.98 21.97 -21.15
CA ILE A 34 15.02 22.31 -19.72
C ILE A 34 16.46 22.27 -19.21
N ARG A 35 17.20 21.20 -19.49
CA ARG A 35 18.60 21.04 -19.05
C ARG A 35 19.56 22.06 -19.66
N THR A 36 19.32 22.49 -20.90
CA THR A 36 20.11 23.56 -21.53
C THR A 36 20.02 24.86 -20.75
N ARG A 37 18.83 25.19 -20.22
CA ARG A 37 18.64 26.39 -19.37
C ARG A 37 19.00 26.16 -17.91
N HIS A 38 18.87 24.92 -17.42
CA HIS A 38 19.15 24.53 -16.04
C HIS A 38 20.11 23.33 -15.98
N PRO A 39 21.43 23.55 -16.13
CA PRO A 39 22.40 22.45 -16.29
C PRO A 39 22.52 21.49 -15.10
N GLU A 40 22.09 21.91 -13.92
CA GLU A 40 22.03 21.06 -12.71
C GLU A 40 20.86 20.06 -12.72
N VAL A 41 19.86 20.23 -13.60
CA VAL A 41 18.82 19.23 -13.81
C VAL A 41 19.46 17.98 -14.43
N PRO A 42 19.34 16.80 -13.78
CA PRO A 42 20.08 15.63 -14.21
C PRO A 42 19.55 15.09 -15.54
N ALA A 43 20.42 14.38 -16.27
CA ALA A 43 19.95 13.49 -17.32
C ALA A 43 19.04 12.42 -16.68
N ALA A 44 17.97 12.04 -17.37
CA ALA A 44 17.01 11.06 -16.87
C ALA A 44 16.49 10.20 -18.01
N VAL A 45 16.09 8.97 -17.69
CA VAL A 45 15.33 8.11 -18.60
C VAL A 45 13.88 8.54 -18.56
N LEU A 46 13.34 8.96 -19.71
CA LEU A 46 11.94 9.35 -19.83
C LEU A 46 11.07 8.15 -20.19
N ILE A 47 9.99 7.95 -19.45
CA ILE A 47 9.01 6.89 -19.72
C ILE A 47 7.60 7.46 -19.76
N VAL A 48 6.74 6.84 -20.57
CA VAL A 48 5.29 7.06 -20.53
C VAL A 48 4.64 5.85 -19.87
N GLY A 49 3.91 6.08 -18.78
CA GLY A 49 3.33 4.99 -17.98
C GLY A 49 1.96 5.31 -17.39
N SER A 50 1.43 4.40 -16.59
CA SER A 50 0.14 4.58 -15.89
C SER A 50 0.29 5.63 -14.77
N GLY A 51 -0.49 6.70 -14.85
CA GLY A 51 -0.72 7.63 -13.75
C GLY A 51 -1.91 7.24 -12.89
N SER A 52 -2.68 6.26 -13.33
CA SER A 52 -3.97 5.88 -12.74
C SER A 52 -3.78 5.45 -11.27
N PRO A 53 -4.58 5.99 -10.35
CA PRO A 53 -4.47 5.64 -8.95
C PRO A 53 -4.91 4.20 -8.71
N ALA A 54 -4.23 3.48 -7.83
CA ALA A 54 -4.63 2.12 -7.44
C ALA A 54 -5.99 2.05 -6.71
N THR A 55 -6.58 3.19 -6.35
CA THR A 55 -7.84 3.33 -5.61
C THR A 55 -8.53 4.62 -6.05
N GLY A 56 -9.84 4.62 -6.30
CA GLY A 56 -10.59 5.80 -6.77
C GLY A 56 -10.54 7.04 -5.86
N SER A 57 -10.18 6.89 -4.58
CA SER A 57 -10.03 8.00 -3.64
C SER A 57 -8.75 8.82 -3.79
N LYS A 58 -7.82 8.41 -4.66
CA LYS A 58 -6.56 9.14 -4.90
C LYS A 58 -6.65 9.87 -6.24
N SER A 59 -6.03 11.05 -6.32
CA SER A 59 -5.95 11.79 -7.57
C SER A 59 -5.02 11.10 -8.57
N MET A 60 -5.26 11.37 -9.86
CA MET A 60 -4.37 11.00 -10.95
C MET A 60 -2.98 11.57 -10.72
N LYS A 61 -1.94 10.78 -10.99
CA LYS A 61 -0.55 11.22 -10.93
C LYS A 61 -0.09 11.61 -12.34
N TRP A 62 0.25 12.88 -12.55
CA TRP A 62 0.63 13.36 -13.88
C TRP A 62 2.07 13.03 -14.27
N GLY A 63 2.98 12.97 -13.31
CA GLY A 63 4.35 12.58 -13.53
C GLY A 63 5.02 12.08 -12.26
N HIS A 64 6.24 11.58 -12.40
CA HIS A 64 7.11 11.33 -11.25
C HIS A 64 8.59 11.37 -11.59
N PHE A 65 9.38 11.83 -10.62
CA PHE A 65 10.81 11.69 -10.59
C PHE A 65 11.24 10.59 -9.61
N ALA A 66 12.24 9.79 -10.01
CA ALA A 66 12.87 8.80 -9.13
C ALA A 66 14.37 8.70 -9.45
N SER A 67 15.23 8.99 -8.47
CA SER A 67 16.66 9.26 -8.70
C SER A 67 17.52 8.08 -9.16
N LEU A 68 17.17 6.83 -8.83
CA LEU A 68 18.07 5.68 -8.99
C LEU A 68 17.38 4.44 -9.58
N ARG A 69 16.48 4.62 -10.54
CA ARG A 69 15.65 3.50 -11.06
C ARG A 69 16.32 2.70 -12.18
N TRP A 70 17.23 3.32 -12.92
CA TRP A 70 17.85 2.72 -14.10
C TRP A 70 19.33 2.46 -13.86
N GLN A 71 19.89 1.47 -14.56
CA GLN A 71 21.31 1.16 -14.56
C GLN A 71 21.89 1.45 -15.95
N HIS A 72 22.99 2.20 -16.02
CA HIS A 72 23.73 2.49 -17.24
C HIS A 72 25.23 2.33 -16.98
N GLY A 73 25.82 1.23 -17.46
CA GLY A 73 27.18 0.84 -17.08
C GLY A 73 27.28 0.65 -15.57
N ASP A 74 28.21 1.35 -14.93
CA ASP A 74 28.39 1.34 -13.47
C ASP A 74 27.57 2.42 -12.74
N GLN A 75 26.84 3.26 -13.48
CA GLN A 75 26.07 4.37 -12.92
C GLN A 75 24.58 4.04 -12.83
N GLN A 76 23.92 4.60 -11.82
CA GLN A 76 22.46 4.61 -11.74
C GLN A 76 21.93 5.92 -12.33
N LEU A 77 20.83 5.84 -13.08
CA LEU A 77 20.19 6.98 -13.72
C LEU A 77 18.80 7.26 -13.11
N PRO A 78 18.42 8.53 -13.00
CA PRO A 78 17.07 8.93 -12.69
C PRO A 78 16.05 8.52 -13.75
N GLU A 79 14.81 8.36 -13.31
CA GLU A 79 13.62 8.16 -14.15
C GLU A 79 12.70 9.37 -14.02
N VAL A 80 12.16 9.81 -15.16
CA VAL A 80 11.03 10.73 -15.24
C VAL A 80 9.88 10.01 -15.94
N LEU A 81 8.81 9.73 -15.20
CA LEU A 81 7.57 9.23 -15.78
C LEU A 81 6.65 10.39 -16.12
N ILE A 82 6.08 10.36 -17.31
CA ILE A 82 4.90 11.15 -17.68
C ILE A 82 3.71 10.18 -17.82
N SER A 83 2.60 10.50 -17.18
CA SER A 83 1.39 9.68 -17.28
C SER A 83 0.84 9.74 -18.71
N GLY A 84 0.55 8.57 -19.28
CA GLY A 84 -0.12 8.47 -20.58
C GLY A 84 -1.51 9.12 -20.56
N GLU A 85 -2.21 9.07 -19.42
CA GLU A 85 -3.50 9.74 -19.21
C GLU A 85 -3.36 11.26 -19.13
N GLY A 86 -2.22 11.73 -18.61
CA GLY A 86 -1.87 13.13 -18.53
C GLY A 86 -1.61 13.80 -19.88
N LEU A 87 -1.36 13.01 -20.93
CA LEU A 87 -1.11 13.51 -22.29
C LEU A 87 -2.36 14.12 -22.95
N LYS A 88 -3.56 13.90 -22.39
CA LYS A 88 -4.80 14.53 -22.86
C LYS A 88 -4.90 16.03 -22.53
N ARG A 89 -4.02 16.52 -21.64
CA ARG A 89 -3.97 17.93 -21.22
C ARG A 89 -3.33 18.78 -22.32
N THR A 90 -3.40 20.10 -22.15
CA THR A 90 -2.74 21.02 -23.09
C THR A 90 -1.21 20.78 -23.11
N PRO A 91 -0.53 21.08 -24.23
CA PRO A 91 0.93 20.95 -24.32
C PRO A 91 1.66 21.73 -23.21
N ALA A 92 1.16 22.91 -22.85
CA ALA A 92 1.71 23.73 -21.75
C ALA A 92 1.57 23.03 -20.38
N GLU A 93 0.46 22.35 -20.11
CA GLU A 93 0.27 21.59 -18.86
C GLU A 93 1.13 20.32 -18.80
N VAL A 94 1.33 19.65 -19.95
CA VAL A 94 2.26 18.51 -20.05
C VAL A 94 3.70 18.99 -19.82
N PHE A 95 4.09 20.10 -20.45
CA PHE A 95 5.40 20.71 -20.23
C PHE A 95 5.59 21.20 -18.79
N THR A 96 4.56 21.78 -18.17
CA THR A 96 4.55 22.12 -16.73
C THR A 96 4.83 20.89 -15.86
N THR A 97 4.33 19.72 -16.26
CA THR A 97 4.61 18.46 -15.55
C THR A 97 6.08 18.08 -15.68
N LEU A 98 6.69 18.24 -16.86
CA LEU A 98 8.14 18.02 -17.02
C LEU A 98 8.97 18.97 -16.14
N LEU A 99 8.64 20.26 -16.08
CA LEU A 99 9.32 21.20 -15.18
C LEU A 99 9.09 20.88 -13.69
N HIS A 100 7.92 20.36 -13.33
CA HIS A 100 7.65 19.86 -11.98
C HIS A 100 8.59 18.71 -11.63
N GLU A 101 8.72 17.71 -12.51
CA GLU A 101 9.65 16.60 -12.27
C GLU A 101 11.12 17.04 -12.33
N ALA A 102 11.46 18.04 -13.14
CA ALA A 102 12.78 18.66 -13.15
C ALA A 102 13.09 19.39 -11.83
N THR A 103 12.07 19.92 -11.14
CA THR A 103 12.22 20.53 -9.81
C THR A 103 12.69 19.48 -8.80
N HIS A 104 12.08 18.29 -8.82
CA HIS A 104 12.53 17.16 -8.01
C HIS A 104 13.94 16.69 -8.40
N GLY A 105 14.26 16.67 -9.69
CA GLY A 105 15.60 16.33 -10.17
C GLY A 105 16.66 17.33 -9.71
N LEU A 106 16.37 18.62 -9.77
CA LEU A 106 17.26 19.67 -9.25
C LEU A 106 17.43 19.55 -7.73
N ALA A 107 16.34 19.25 -7.00
CA ALA A 107 16.39 19.02 -5.58
C ALA A 107 17.29 17.83 -5.21
N ASP A 108 17.18 16.72 -5.95
CA ASP A 108 18.03 15.54 -5.78
C ASP A 108 19.51 15.86 -6.05
N THR A 109 19.83 16.52 -7.18
CA THR A 109 21.19 16.98 -7.50
C THR A 109 21.79 17.83 -6.38
N ARG A 110 21.00 18.72 -5.79
CA ARG A 110 21.42 19.65 -4.73
C ARG A 110 21.31 19.07 -3.31
N GLY A 111 20.86 17.82 -3.15
CA GLY A 111 20.64 17.22 -1.82
C GLY A 111 19.56 17.93 -0.99
N VAL A 112 18.60 18.58 -1.64
CA VAL A 112 17.51 19.33 -1.00
C VAL A 112 16.30 18.44 -0.81
N GLN A 113 15.87 18.27 0.45
CA GLN A 113 14.60 17.60 0.74
C GLN A 113 13.42 18.56 0.47
N ASP A 114 12.80 18.42 -0.69
CA ASP A 114 11.74 19.27 -1.23
C ASP A 114 10.31 18.75 -0.95
N THR A 115 10.18 17.48 -0.59
CA THR A 115 8.91 16.87 -0.19
C THR A 115 8.93 16.24 1.21
N SER A 116 7.75 16.01 1.76
CA SER A 116 7.52 15.34 3.04
C SER A 116 6.28 14.44 2.98
N ARG A 117 5.93 13.77 4.08
CA ARG A 117 4.79 12.85 4.18
C ARG A 117 4.82 11.74 3.10
N GLN A 118 6.01 11.20 2.83
CA GLN A 118 6.28 10.21 1.78
C GLN A 118 5.93 10.75 0.37
N GLY A 119 6.45 11.93 0.04
CA GLY A 119 6.25 12.56 -1.28
C GLY A 119 4.88 13.21 -1.50
N ARG A 120 3.97 13.15 -0.52
CA ARG A 120 2.61 13.71 -0.67
C ARG A 120 2.53 15.22 -0.46
N TRP A 121 3.51 15.81 0.23
CA TRP A 121 3.49 17.23 0.59
C TRP A 121 4.73 17.93 0.07
N HIS A 122 4.55 18.84 -0.87
CA HIS A 122 5.59 19.69 -1.44
C HIS A 122 5.80 20.90 -0.52
N ASN A 123 7.02 21.06 -0.01
CA ASN A 123 7.32 22.07 1.00
C ASN A 123 7.77 23.40 0.36
N LYS A 124 8.11 24.41 1.17
CA LYS A 124 8.55 25.71 0.65
C LYS A 124 9.84 25.63 -0.19
N LYS A 125 10.72 24.67 0.10
CA LYS A 125 11.94 24.45 -0.69
C LYS A 125 11.62 23.98 -2.11
N PHE A 126 10.60 23.13 -2.26
CA PHE A 126 10.05 22.80 -3.58
C PHE A 126 9.60 24.07 -4.31
N ALA A 127 8.80 24.93 -3.66
CA ALA A 127 8.32 26.17 -4.28
C ALA A 127 9.48 27.09 -4.72
N THR A 128 10.54 27.19 -3.91
CA THR A 128 11.75 27.94 -4.27
C THR A 128 12.42 27.39 -5.52
N LEU A 129 12.67 26.08 -5.57
CA LEU A 129 13.30 25.43 -6.73
C LEU A 129 12.39 25.47 -7.98
N ALA A 130 11.07 25.33 -7.80
CA ALA A 130 10.10 25.44 -8.87
C ALA A 130 10.13 26.85 -9.49
N ALA A 131 10.22 27.89 -8.67
CA ALA A 131 10.37 29.27 -9.14
C ALA A 131 11.69 29.49 -9.91
N GLU A 132 12.79 28.87 -9.48
CA GLU A 132 14.07 28.91 -10.23
C GLU A 132 13.95 28.28 -11.62
N LEU A 133 13.11 27.26 -11.77
CA LEU A 133 12.83 26.58 -13.04
C LEU A 133 11.71 27.25 -13.86
N GLY A 134 11.18 28.39 -13.40
CA GLY A 134 10.17 29.14 -14.15
C GLY A 134 8.70 28.77 -13.85
N LEU A 135 8.45 28.06 -12.75
CA LEU A 135 7.11 27.72 -12.30
C LEU A 135 6.58 28.66 -11.21
N THR A 136 5.30 29.00 -11.28
CA THR A 136 4.56 29.64 -10.20
C THR A 136 3.83 28.56 -9.40
N ALA A 137 4.28 28.29 -8.18
CA ALA A 137 3.67 27.31 -7.29
C ALA A 137 2.59 27.93 -6.38
N VAL A 138 1.43 27.30 -6.33
CA VAL A 138 0.30 27.70 -5.46
C VAL A 138 0.21 26.73 -4.29
N LYS A 139 0.03 27.26 -3.08
CA LYS A 139 -0.11 26.43 -1.89
C LYS A 139 -1.50 25.77 -1.86
N ASP A 140 -1.52 24.45 -1.76
CA ASP A 140 -2.70 23.62 -1.55
C ASP A 140 -2.67 22.94 -0.17
N ASP A 141 -3.84 22.79 0.44
CA ASP A 141 -3.98 22.26 1.81
C ASP A 141 -3.71 20.76 1.95
N LYS A 142 -3.66 20.02 0.83
CA LYS A 142 -3.42 18.57 0.81
C LYS A 142 -2.05 18.24 0.22
N LEU A 143 -1.67 18.92 -0.85
CA LEU A 143 -0.49 18.62 -1.67
C LEU A 143 0.70 19.55 -1.38
N GLY A 144 0.51 20.60 -0.58
CA GLY A 144 1.50 21.65 -0.39
C GLY A 144 1.65 22.48 -1.67
N TYR A 145 2.87 22.80 -2.06
CA TYR A 145 3.16 23.61 -3.26
C TYR A 145 3.18 22.81 -4.57
N SER A 146 2.46 21.69 -4.64
CA SER A 146 2.45 20.83 -5.85
C SER A 146 1.75 21.46 -7.06
N PRO A 147 0.64 22.20 -6.91
CA PRO A 147 0.01 22.85 -8.05
C PRO A 147 0.90 23.97 -8.58
N CYS A 148 1.32 23.83 -9.83
CA CYS A 148 2.20 24.78 -10.51
C CYS A 148 1.63 25.17 -11.87
N THR A 149 1.94 26.38 -12.31
CA THR A 149 1.74 26.85 -13.69
C THR A 149 3.05 27.42 -14.22
N LEU A 150 3.22 27.48 -15.54
CA LEU A 150 4.29 28.29 -16.14
C LEU A 150 4.09 29.76 -15.76
N ASN A 151 5.18 30.47 -15.49
CA ASN A 151 5.13 31.94 -15.54
C ASN A 151 5.21 32.43 -17.01
N ASP A 152 4.83 33.68 -17.24
CA ASP A 152 4.71 34.24 -18.61
C ASP A 152 6.04 34.22 -19.37
N THR A 153 7.15 34.55 -18.69
CA THR A 153 8.50 34.51 -19.28
C THR A 153 8.88 33.10 -19.72
N THR A 154 8.60 32.10 -18.88
CA THR A 154 8.91 30.69 -19.14
C THR A 154 8.04 30.16 -20.27
N ALA A 155 6.75 30.52 -20.30
CA ALA A 155 5.87 30.17 -21.40
C ALA A 155 6.37 30.72 -22.75
N ALA A 156 6.90 31.95 -22.77
CA ALA A 156 7.51 32.54 -23.95
C ALA A 156 8.84 31.85 -24.32
N ASP A 157 9.72 31.60 -23.35
CA ASP A 157 11.04 31.00 -23.56
C ASP A 157 10.96 29.57 -24.12
N TYR A 158 9.93 28.82 -23.74
CA TYR A 158 9.69 27.46 -24.22
C TYR A 158 8.63 27.36 -25.31
N ALA A 159 8.17 28.47 -25.90
CA ALA A 159 7.07 28.47 -26.87
C ALA A 159 7.31 27.52 -28.06
N ASP A 160 8.50 27.54 -28.66
CA ASP A 160 8.84 26.66 -29.80
C ASP A 160 8.89 25.19 -29.39
N VAL A 161 9.40 24.91 -28.18
CA VAL A 161 9.49 23.57 -27.60
C VAL A 161 8.10 23.01 -27.31
N ILE A 162 7.23 23.84 -26.74
CA ILE A 162 5.83 23.49 -26.44
C ILE A 162 5.03 23.29 -27.73
N THR A 163 5.31 24.08 -28.78
CA THR A 163 4.71 23.90 -30.10
C THR A 163 5.12 22.56 -30.72
N THR A 164 6.41 22.23 -30.67
CA THR A 164 6.91 20.92 -31.13
C THR A 164 6.29 19.76 -30.34
N LEU A 165 6.13 19.92 -29.02
CA LEU A 165 5.43 18.95 -28.19
C LEU A 165 3.97 18.79 -28.62
N ALA A 166 3.28 19.87 -28.97
CA ALA A 166 1.89 19.84 -29.42
C ALA A 166 1.71 18.95 -30.66
N ASP A 167 2.62 19.02 -31.62
CA ASP A 167 2.58 18.19 -32.83
C ASP A 167 2.72 16.68 -32.56
N ALA A 168 3.33 16.33 -31.42
CA ALA A 168 3.54 14.94 -31.00
C ALA A 168 2.42 14.40 -30.08
N LEU A 169 1.68 15.27 -29.38
CA LEU A 169 0.59 14.93 -28.46
C LEU A 169 -0.71 14.56 -29.20
N LYS A 170 -0.66 13.49 -30.00
CA LYS A 170 -1.79 13.00 -30.82
C LYS A 170 -2.55 11.82 -30.20
N ALA A 171 -2.02 11.22 -29.15
CA ALA A 171 -2.64 10.08 -28.46
C ALA A 171 -2.40 10.15 -26.96
N TYR A 172 -3.35 9.62 -26.19
CA TYR A 172 -3.29 9.52 -24.74
C TYR A 172 -3.88 8.20 -24.25
N ARG A 173 -3.50 7.80 -23.05
CA ARG A 173 -4.00 6.57 -22.40
C ARG A 173 -5.33 6.85 -21.71
N HIS A 174 -6.28 5.93 -21.79
CA HIS A 174 -7.49 6.01 -20.96
C HIS A 174 -7.18 5.67 -19.50
N PRO A 175 -7.83 6.33 -18.52
CA PRO A 175 -7.71 5.94 -17.12
C PRO A 175 -8.09 4.48 -16.91
N GLU A 176 -7.35 3.78 -16.05
CA GLU A 176 -7.77 2.44 -15.62
C GLU A 176 -9.08 2.54 -14.84
N PRO A 177 -10.05 1.63 -15.06
CA PRO A 177 -11.22 1.55 -14.22
C PRO A 177 -10.77 1.31 -12.78
N THR A 178 -10.99 2.31 -11.93
CA THR A 178 -10.79 2.16 -10.49
C THR A 178 -11.98 1.37 -9.99
N GLY A 179 -11.79 0.07 -9.72
CA GLY A 179 -12.84 -0.74 -9.10
C GLY A 179 -13.36 -0.02 -7.85
N ASP A 180 -14.67 -0.01 -7.65
CA ASP A 180 -15.37 0.75 -6.61
C ASP A 180 -14.68 0.56 -5.26
N GLY A 181 -13.78 1.49 -4.96
CA GLY A 181 -13.04 1.46 -3.73
C GLY A 181 -14.04 1.76 -2.65
N LYS A 182 -14.54 0.73 -1.94
CA LYS A 182 -15.38 0.91 -0.75
C LYS A 182 -14.77 2.03 0.07
N GLN A 183 -15.49 3.14 0.13
CA GLN A 183 -15.05 4.33 0.82
C GLN A 183 -14.81 3.94 2.27
N ARG A 184 -13.53 3.81 2.64
CA ARG A 184 -13.17 3.64 4.04
C ARG A 184 -13.41 4.97 4.70
N THR A 185 -14.60 5.12 5.30
CA THR A 185 -14.88 6.19 6.23
C THR A 185 -13.95 6.00 7.42
N ASN A 186 -12.92 6.84 7.50
CA ASN A 186 -12.13 6.93 8.72
C ASN A 186 -12.95 7.76 9.71
N ASN A 187 -13.80 7.10 10.49
CA ASN A 187 -14.48 7.76 11.61
C ASN A 187 -13.56 7.74 12.82
N ASN A 188 -12.80 8.82 13.01
CA ASN A 188 -12.13 9.07 14.28
C ASN A 188 -13.12 9.29 15.47
N ASN A 189 -14.43 9.21 15.18
CA ASN A 189 -15.58 9.26 16.09
C ASN A 189 -15.84 7.91 16.80
N GLY A 190 -14.81 7.28 17.34
CA GLY A 190 -15.01 6.16 18.24
C GLY A 190 -15.60 6.65 19.56
N VAL A 191 -16.69 6.04 20.02
CA VAL A 191 -17.21 6.18 21.38
C VAL A 191 -16.14 5.70 22.34
N SER A 192 -15.84 6.51 23.36
CA SER A 192 -14.98 6.09 24.46
C SER A 192 -15.87 5.70 25.62
N ALA A 193 -15.84 4.43 26.00
CA ALA A 193 -16.65 3.91 27.10
C ALA A 193 -15.75 3.46 28.24
N GLU A 194 -16.09 3.88 29.45
CA GLU A 194 -15.36 3.64 30.69
C GLU A 194 -16.09 2.65 31.57
N CYS A 195 -15.31 1.82 32.26
CA CYS A 195 -15.80 0.90 33.27
C CYS A 195 -15.64 1.52 34.67
N GLU A 196 -16.27 0.93 35.67
CA GLU A 196 -16.02 1.26 37.09
C GLU A 196 -14.63 0.84 37.56
N CYS A 197 -14.06 -0.21 36.96
CA CYS A 197 -12.66 -0.52 37.14
C CYS A 197 -11.80 0.35 36.19
N PRO A 198 -10.47 0.42 36.36
CA PRO A 198 -9.57 1.30 35.57
C PRO A 198 -9.44 0.95 34.06
N ARG A 199 -10.43 0.28 33.48
CA ARG A 199 -10.46 -0.16 32.09
C ARG A 199 -11.30 0.80 31.25
N LYS A 200 -10.77 1.11 30.07
CA LYS A 200 -11.41 1.97 29.07
C LYS A 200 -11.34 1.28 27.70
N ILE A 201 -12.43 1.34 26.95
CA ILE A 201 -12.50 0.83 25.57
C ILE A 201 -12.86 1.96 24.61
N ARG A 202 -12.42 1.81 23.36
CA ARG A 202 -12.79 2.70 22.26
C ARG A 202 -13.30 1.88 21.09
N LEU A 203 -14.50 2.17 20.62
CA LEU A 203 -15.20 1.43 19.57
C LEU A 203 -16.07 2.36 18.72
N SER A 204 -16.60 1.90 17.58
CA SER A 204 -17.53 2.73 16.80
C SER A 204 -18.87 2.88 17.52
N GLY A 205 -19.57 4.01 17.33
CA GLY A 205 -20.91 4.21 17.88
C GLY A 205 -21.89 3.09 17.48
N LYS A 206 -21.86 2.68 16.21
CA LYS A 206 -22.65 1.54 15.73
C LYS A 206 -22.39 0.24 16.52
N ALA A 207 -21.14 -0.06 16.84
CA ALA A 207 -20.81 -1.27 17.61
C ALA A 207 -21.20 -1.14 19.09
N PHE A 208 -21.27 0.08 19.62
CA PHE A 208 -21.77 0.34 20.97
C PHE A 208 -23.31 0.20 21.04
N GLU A 209 -24.02 0.63 20.00
CA GLU A 209 -25.49 0.51 19.88
C GLU A 209 -25.97 -0.93 19.65
N GLU A 210 -25.10 -1.85 19.20
CA GLU A 210 -25.46 -3.26 18.95
C GLU A 210 -25.81 -4.04 20.23
N GLY A 211 -25.38 -3.58 21.41
CA GLY A 211 -25.73 -4.19 22.69
C GLY A 211 -24.81 -3.82 23.84
N PRO A 212 -25.18 -4.16 25.09
CA PRO A 212 -24.41 -3.81 26.27
C PRO A 212 -23.05 -4.51 26.27
N ILE A 213 -22.01 -3.75 26.58
CA ILE A 213 -20.64 -4.26 26.71
C ILE A 213 -20.31 -4.33 28.19
N VAL A 214 -20.11 -5.54 28.69
CA VAL A 214 -19.89 -5.80 30.11
C VAL A 214 -18.44 -6.18 30.37
N CYS A 215 -17.87 -5.61 31.43
CA CYS A 215 -16.55 -5.99 31.89
C CYS A 215 -16.59 -7.37 32.57
N ALA A 216 -15.91 -8.36 32.00
CA ALA A 216 -15.84 -9.69 32.59
C ALA A 216 -15.16 -9.75 33.99
N ALA A 217 -14.49 -8.67 34.44
CA ALA A 217 -13.83 -8.66 35.75
C ALA A 217 -14.71 -8.10 36.87
N CYS A 218 -15.49 -7.05 36.62
CA CYS A 218 -16.32 -6.42 37.64
C CYS A 218 -17.81 -6.42 37.30
N THR A 219 -18.20 -7.03 36.18
CA THR A 219 -19.58 -7.16 35.69
C THR A 219 -20.32 -5.84 35.42
N ALA A 220 -19.65 -4.70 35.58
CA ALA A 220 -20.19 -3.39 35.23
C ALA A 220 -20.20 -3.17 33.70
N ALA A 221 -21.15 -2.36 33.23
CA ALA A 221 -21.20 -1.91 31.85
C ALA A 221 -20.10 -0.88 31.56
N PHE A 222 -19.52 -0.95 30.36
CA PHE A 222 -18.72 0.13 29.82
C PHE A 222 -19.67 1.22 29.30
N LEU A 223 -19.59 2.43 29.86
CA LEU A 223 -20.48 3.55 29.51
C LEU A 223 -19.67 4.78 29.10
N PRO A 224 -20.13 5.56 28.10
CA PRO A 224 -19.58 6.89 27.81
C PRO A 224 -19.82 7.87 28.95
N ASP A 225 -19.02 8.94 29.01
CA ASP A 225 -19.12 9.99 30.04
C ASP A 225 -20.48 10.71 30.02
N GLU A 226 -21.19 10.66 28.87
CA GLU A 226 -22.50 11.31 28.72
C GLU A 226 -23.67 10.50 29.27
N ILE A 227 -23.49 9.21 29.59
CA ILE A 227 -24.55 8.36 30.15
C ILE A 227 -24.41 8.33 31.67
N ASP A 228 -25.44 8.81 32.35
CA ASP A 228 -25.53 8.71 33.81
C ASP A 228 -25.73 7.25 34.22
N ARG A 229 -24.69 6.72 34.87
CA ARG A 229 -24.60 5.33 35.33
C ARG A 229 -25.66 5.00 36.38
N ASP A 230 -26.06 5.96 37.21
CA ASP A 230 -27.02 5.74 38.29
C ASP A 230 -28.46 5.61 37.79
N THR A 231 -28.72 6.07 36.55
CA THR A 231 -30.04 6.00 35.90
C THR A 231 -30.08 5.01 34.73
N TYR A 232 -28.96 4.34 34.45
CA TYR A 232 -28.84 3.41 33.33
C TYR A 232 -29.42 2.03 33.69
N GLU A 233 -30.64 1.75 33.22
CA GLU A 233 -31.26 0.43 33.29
C GLU A 233 -30.94 -0.39 32.02
N HIS A 234 -30.31 -1.56 32.16
CA HIS A 234 -30.14 -2.52 31.06
C HIS A 234 -30.58 -3.94 31.49
N PRO A 235 -30.85 -4.86 30.54
CA PRO A 235 -31.21 -6.24 30.86
C PRO A 235 -30.04 -6.86 31.61
N THR A 236 -30.26 -7.07 32.90
CA THR A 236 -29.37 -7.88 33.72
C THR A 236 -29.26 -9.24 33.05
N PHE A 237 -28.03 -9.68 32.77
CA PHE A 237 -27.78 -11.12 32.74
C PHE A 237 -28.21 -11.60 34.12
N GLY A 238 -29.41 -12.17 34.23
CA GLY A 238 -29.91 -12.73 35.49
C GLY A 238 -28.87 -13.71 36.04
N PRO A 239 -28.84 -13.91 37.38
CA PRO A 239 -27.93 -14.90 37.96
C PRO A 239 -28.12 -16.25 37.27
N ALA A 240 -27.03 -16.98 37.05
CA ALA A 240 -27.08 -18.29 36.42
C ALA A 240 -28.05 -19.21 37.17
N CYS A 241 -28.97 -19.82 36.41
CA CYS A 241 -29.89 -20.84 36.91
C CYS A 241 -29.08 -21.99 37.54
N THR A 242 -29.36 -22.31 38.81
CA THR A 242 -28.70 -23.40 39.56
C THR A 242 -29.46 -24.73 39.50
N HIS A 243 -30.42 -24.88 38.58
CA HIS A 243 -31.17 -26.12 38.39
C HIS A 243 -30.41 -27.11 37.48
N GLY A 244 -29.60 -27.97 38.09
CA GLY A 244 -29.55 -29.39 37.67
C GLY A 244 -28.36 -29.84 36.83
N ASP A 245 -27.27 -30.20 37.51
CA ASP A 245 -26.32 -31.22 37.08
C ASP A 245 -27.03 -32.58 36.91
N ALA A 246 -27.34 -33.03 35.69
CA ALA A 246 -27.53 -34.45 35.37
C ALA A 246 -27.62 -34.73 33.86
N LEU A 247 -26.64 -35.53 33.38
CA LEU A 247 -26.63 -36.45 32.24
C LEU A 247 -27.82 -36.38 31.26
N ALA A 248 -27.62 -35.72 30.12
CA ALA A 248 -28.53 -35.79 28.97
C ALA A 248 -27.88 -36.56 27.81
N ASP A 249 -28.48 -37.72 27.51
CA ASP A 249 -28.36 -38.49 26.28
C ASP A 249 -28.94 -37.70 25.08
N ASP A 250 -28.52 -38.12 23.90
CA ASP A 250 -28.46 -37.44 22.61
C ASP A 250 -29.78 -36.81 22.13
N THR A 251 -29.92 -35.48 22.17
CA THR A 251 -30.75 -34.64 21.27
C THR A 251 -30.51 -33.14 21.55
N ARG A 252 -30.49 -32.27 20.53
CA ARG A 252 -30.09 -30.84 20.62
C ARG A 252 -31.27 -29.89 20.32
N GLN A 253 -31.55 -28.89 21.18
CA GLN A 253 -32.41 -27.72 20.86
C GLN A 253 -32.02 -26.46 21.67
N ILE A 254 -32.31 -25.28 21.12
CA ILE A 254 -32.14 -23.97 21.78
C ILE A 254 -33.43 -23.67 22.55
N GLY A 255 -33.36 -23.48 23.88
CA GLY A 255 -34.52 -23.14 24.72
C GLY A 255 -34.12 -22.60 26.08
N GLY A 256 -35.02 -21.84 26.73
CA GLY A 256 -34.84 -21.38 28.11
C GLY A 256 -34.89 -22.54 29.11
N CYS A 257 -34.49 -22.31 30.36
CA CYS A 257 -34.65 -23.33 31.40
C CYS A 257 -36.14 -23.63 31.60
N GLU A 258 -36.59 -24.86 31.37
CA GLU A 258 -38.02 -25.23 31.48
C GLU A 258 -38.56 -25.12 32.92
N ILE A 259 -37.68 -25.03 33.92
CA ILE A 259 -38.06 -24.92 35.33
C ILE A 259 -38.28 -23.45 35.75
N CYS A 260 -37.45 -22.52 35.26
CA CYS A 260 -37.50 -21.11 35.70
C CYS A 260 -37.68 -20.08 34.57
N GLY A 261 -37.77 -20.52 33.32
CA GLY A 261 -38.12 -19.69 32.15
C GLY A 261 -37.08 -18.64 31.75
N THR A 262 -35.90 -18.60 32.37
CA THR A 262 -34.92 -17.52 32.12
C THR A 262 -34.12 -17.79 30.83
N PRO A 263 -34.10 -16.86 29.86
CA PRO A 263 -33.23 -16.96 28.70
C PRO A 263 -31.82 -16.43 29.04
N GLY A 264 -30.77 -17.20 28.73
CA GLY A 264 -29.45 -16.61 28.46
C GLY A 264 -28.27 -16.95 29.37
N VAL A 265 -28.02 -18.21 29.73
CA VAL A 265 -26.67 -18.60 30.21
C VAL A 265 -26.15 -19.83 29.43
N PRO A 266 -25.06 -19.69 28.64
CA PRO A 266 -24.40 -20.81 28.00
C PRO A 266 -23.51 -21.56 29.00
N VAL A 267 -23.72 -22.87 29.16
CA VAL A 267 -22.78 -23.76 29.86
C VAL A 267 -21.80 -24.33 28.83
N MET A 268 -20.49 -24.18 29.06
CA MET A 268 -19.45 -24.70 28.15
C MET A 268 -18.93 -26.07 28.62
N ARG A 269 -18.84 -27.06 27.72
CA ARG A 269 -17.56 -27.67 27.30
C ARG A 269 -17.65 -28.60 26.08
N THR A 270 -16.44 -28.80 25.53
CA THR A 270 -15.96 -29.19 24.19
C THR A 270 -16.48 -30.52 23.62
N SER A 271 -16.65 -30.71 22.30
CA SER A 271 -15.65 -30.44 21.25
C SER A 271 -16.22 -30.23 19.83
N ASP A 272 -15.48 -29.41 19.07
CA ASP A 272 -15.42 -29.25 17.61
C ASP A 272 -15.39 -30.60 16.85
N PRO A 273 -16.12 -30.74 15.71
CA PRO A 273 -15.43 -30.62 14.43
C PRO A 273 -16.22 -29.88 13.32
N ASP A 274 -15.58 -28.84 12.79
CA ASP A 274 -15.58 -28.28 11.41
C ASP A 274 -16.93 -27.76 10.80
N PRO A 275 -17.13 -26.43 10.69
CA PRO A 275 -18.37 -25.82 10.20
C PRO A 275 -18.39 -25.47 8.68
N ARG A 276 -17.74 -26.23 7.78
CA ARG A 276 -17.68 -25.82 6.34
C ARG A 276 -18.20 -26.80 5.29
N VAL A 277 -19.14 -27.67 5.65
CA VAL A 277 -20.06 -28.23 4.65
C VAL A 277 -21.12 -27.15 4.34
N PRO A 278 -21.33 -26.72 3.08
CA PRO A 278 -22.34 -25.72 2.77
C PRO A 278 -23.73 -26.28 3.09
N GLN A 279 -24.46 -25.64 4.00
CA GLN A 279 -25.89 -25.86 4.12
C GLN A 279 -26.60 -25.05 3.03
N LEU A 280 -27.20 -25.76 2.07
CA LEU A 280 -28.14 -25.19 1.11
C LEU A 280 -29.37 -24.72 1.90
N VAL A 281 -29.64 -23.41 1.89
CA VAL A 281 -30.89 -22.86 2.45
C VAL A 281 -31.81 -22.50 1.29
N CYS A 282 -32.91 -23.23 1.17
CA CYS A 282 -33.99 -22.93 0.24
C CYS A 282 -34.69 -21.65 0.66
N VAL A 283 -34.57 -20.59 -0.15
CA VAL A 283 -35.45 -19.42 -0.04
C VAL A 283 -36.62 -19.66 -1.00
N ASN A 284 -37.63 -20.36 -0.49
CA ASN A 284 -38.99 -20.46 -1.04
C ASN A 284 -39.07 -21.42 -2.25
N GLN A 285 -39.89 -22.47 -2.13
CA GLN A 285 -39.97 -23.69 -2.96
C GLN A 285 -40.20 -23.55 -4.50
N GLN A 286 -39.80 -22.48 -5.20
CA GLN A 286 -40.17 -22.30 -6.62
C GLN A 286 -39.07 -21.91 -7.61
N SER A 287 -37.80 -21.72 -7.25
CA SER A 287 -36.74 -21.72 -8.27
C SER A 287 -35.33 -21.90 -7.70
N CYS A 288 -34.65 -22.96 -8.08
CA CYS A 288 -33.19 -23.03 -8.05
C CYS A 288 -32.65 -22.45 -9.36
N ALA A 289 -32.31 -21.16 -9.38
CA ALA A 289 -31.57 -20.56 -10.48
C ALA A 289 -30.45 -19.69 -9.93
N SER A 290 -29.23 -19.96 -10.39
CA SER A 290 -28.07 -19.11 -10.16
C SER A 290 -28.25 -17.79 -10.92
N HIS A 291 -28.60 -16.71 -10.21
CA HIS A 291 -28.32 -15.37 -10.72
C HIS A 291 -26.82 -15.11 -10.54
N PHE A 292 -26.09 -15.18 -11.66
CA PHE A 292 -24.70 -14.74 -11.74
C PHE A 292 -24.65 -13.61 -12.77
N ASP A 293 -24.77 -12.37 -12.28
CA ASP A 293 -24.53 -11.19 -13.10
C ASP A 293 -23.02 -11.02 -13.25
N GLY A 294 -22.54 -11.27 -14.47
CA GLY A 294 -21.14 -11.38 -14.83
C GLY A 294 -20.39 -10.05 -14.89
N THR A 295 -20.05 -9.47 -13.74
CA THR A 295 -19.07 -8.38 -13.66
C THR A 295 -18.11 -8.57 -12.47
N ASP A 296 -16.86 -8.93 -12.81
CA ASP A 296 -15.63 -8.77 -12.01
C ASP A 296 -15.62 -9.25 -10.54
N SER A 297 -16.02 -10.50 -10.29
CA SER A 297 -15.59 -11.20 -9.07
C SER A 297 -14.53 -12.25 -9.41
N GLU A 298 -13.28 -11.99 -9.00
CA GLU A 298 -12.23 -13.00 -8.97
C GLU A 298 -12.76 -14.19 -8.16
N ASP A 299 -13.07 -15.28 -8.84
CA ASP A 299 -13.56 -16.51 -8.21
C ASP A 299 -12.44 -17.07 -7.33
N LEU A 300 -12.41 -16.62 -6.07
CA LEU A 300 -11.38 -16.99 -5.09
C LEU A 300 -11.33 -18.52 -4.91
N MET A 301 -12.42 -19.22 -5.20
CA MET A 301 -12.52 -20.68 -5.17
C MET A 301 -11.67 -21.38 -6.23
N VAL A 302 -11.14 -20.68 -7.25
CA VAL A 302 -10.21 -21.25 -8.25
C VAL A 302 -8.96 -21.85 -7.63
N PHE A 303 -8.56 -21.37 -6.44
CA PHE A 303 -7.43 -21.88 -5.67
C PHE A 303 -7.81 -22.86 -4.56
N TYR A 304 -9.07 -23.27 -4.45
CA TYR A 304 -9.50 -24.21 -3.42
C TYR A 304 -9.19 -25.65 -3.86
N ASP A 305 -8.09 -26.19 -3.34
CA ASP A 305 -7.59 -27.54 -3.57
C ASP A 305 -7.08 -28.14 -2.25
N PRO A 306 -7.97 -28.54 -1.32
CA PRO A 306 -7.58 -29.01 0.01
C PRO A 306 -6.81 -30.34 -0.01
N THR A 307 -6.92 -31.12 -1.09
CA THR A 307 -6.21 -32.40 -1.26
C THR A 307 -4.83 -32.21 -1.89
N GLY A 308 -4.58 -31.08 -2.56
CA GLY A 308 -3.36 -30.84 -3.32
C GLY A 308 -3.33 -31.58 -4.67
N ALA A 309 -4.47 -32.05 -5.18
CA ALA A 309 -4.55 -32.80 -6.42
C ALA A 309 -4.10 -31.98 -7.65
N LYS A 310 -4.32 -30.66 -7.61
CA LYS A 310 -3.97 -29.73 -8.70
C LYS A 310 -2.61 -29.08 -8.48
N TYR A 311 -2.29 -28.70 -7.24
CA TYR A 311 -1.10 -27.89 -6.92
C TYR A 311 0.02 -28.68 -6.22
N GLY A 312 -0.14 -29.99 -6.03
CA GLY A 312 0.83 -30.89 -5.39
C GLY A 312 0.86 -30.83 -3.86
N ILE A 313 0.35 -29.74 -3.27
CA ILE A 313 0.14 -29.57 -1.83
C ILE A 313 -1.21 -28.89 -1.59
N PRO A 314 -1.84 -29.12 -0.42
CA PRO A 314 -3.08 -28.45 -0.06
C PRO A 314 -2.99 -26.95 -0.30
N THR A 315 -3.87 -26.43 -1.15
CA THR A 315 -3.88 -25.04 -1.58
C THR A 315 -5.21 -24.41 -1.22
N TYR A 316 -5.14 -23.25 -0.57
CA TYR A 316 -6.32 -22.54 -0.12
C TYR A 316 -6.33 -21.11 -0.68
N PRO A 317 -7.51 -20.55 -0.94
CA PRO A 317 -7.61 -19.13 -1.24
C PRO A 317 -7.18 -18.27 -0.05
N PHE A 318 -6.87 -17.00 -0.31
CA PHE A 318 -6.50 -16.07 0.75
C PHE A 318 -7.55 -16.00 1.86
N LYS A 319 -7.13 -16.15 3.12
CA LYS A 319 -7.95 -16.22 4.35
C LYS A 319 -8.84 -17.46 4.50
N MET A 320 -8.70 -18.47 3.64
CA MET A 320 -9.51 -19.71 3.70
C MET A 320 -8.75 -20.94 4.20
N ALA A 321 -7.49 -20.79 4.61
CA ALA A 321 -6.73 -21.89 5.19
C ALA A 321 -7.35 -22.38 6.51
N PRO A 322 -7.37 -23.70 6.78
CA PRO A 322 -7.92 -24.24 8.00
C PRO A 322 -7.10 -23.82 9.24
N THR A 323 -7.72 -23.96 10.41
CA THR A 323 -7.05 -23.79 11.69
C THR A 323 -5.93 -24.82 11.85
N GLY A 324 -4.96 -24.53 12.73
CA GLY A 324 -3.78 -25.40 12.89
C GLY A 324 -2.65 -25.13 11.89
N LEU A 325 -2.88 -24.30 10.87
CA LEU A 325 -1.86 -23.85 9.91
C LEU A 325 -1.47 -22.38 10.10
N ALA A 326 -0.19 -22.07 9.92
CA ALA A 326 0.35 -20.72 10.02
C ALA A 326 1.50 -20.46 9.05
N THR A 327 1.56 -19.24 8.51
CA THR A 327 2.73 -18.74 7.79
C THR A 327 3.93 -18.54 8.73
N VAL A 328 5.15 -18.49 8.17
CA VAL A 328 6.37 -18.18 8.95
C VAL A 328 6.22 -16.88 9.76
N ARG A 329 5.55 -15.88 9.20
CA ARG A 329 5.29 -14.60 9.87
C ARG A 329 4.35 -14.77 11.07
N GLN A 330 3.27 -15.55 10.92
CA GLN A 330 2.34 -15.86 12.01
C GLN A 330 3.01 -16.71 13.10
N LEU A 331 3.85 -17.68 12.74
CA LEU A 331 4.64 -18.43 13.72
C LEU A 331 5.61 -17.53 14.49
N ARG A 332 6.32 -16.64 13.79
CA ARG A 332 7.26 -15.70 14.43
C ARG A 332 6.56 -14.76 15.41
N ALA A 333 5.36 -14.28 15.08
CA ALA A 333 4.54 -13.47 15.97
C ALA A 333 4.13 -14.22 17.26
N ARG A 334 4.04 -15.55 17.20
CA ARG A 334 3.78 -16.43 18.34
C ARG A 334 5.04 -16.93 19.05
N GLY A 335 6.23 -16.41 18.72
CA GLY A 335 7.48 -16.89 19.29
C GLY A 335 7.91 -18.28 18.81
N LEU A 336 7.34 -18.76 17.70
CA LEU A 336 7.59 -20.08 17.12
C LEU A 336 8.40 -19.99 15.82
N ARG A 337 8.95 -21.12 15.39
CA ARG A 337 9.58 -21.36 14.08
C ARG A 337 9.07 -22.68 13.49
N PRO A 338 9.10 -22.89 12.16
CA PRO A 338 8.63 -24.12 11.52
C PRO A 338 9.26 -25.42 12.07
N GLY A 339 10.43 -25.35 12.68
CA GLY A 339 11.01 -26.50 13.37
C GLY A 339 11.66 -27.54 12.46
N GLY A 340 11.78 -27.25 11.16
CA GLY A 340 12.34 -28.14 10.14
C GLY A 340 11.31 -29.01 9.42
N GLN A 341 10.03 -28.81 9.69
CA GLN A 341 8.95 -29.49 8.97
C GLN A 341 8.87 -29.05 7.50
N GLU A 342 8.36 -29.93 6.64
CA GLU A 342 8.02 -29.61 5.27
C GLU A 342 6.83 -28.65 5.19
N ILE A 343 6.58 -28.10 3.99
CA ILE A 343 5.46 -27.21 3.74
C ILE A 343 4.16 -28.03 3.83
N ALA A 344 3.29 -27.69 4.78
CA ALA A 344 2.04 -28.43 5.01
C ALA A 344 0.93 -28.02 4.04
N ALA A 345 0.93 -26.76 3.59
CA ALA A 345 -0.02 -26.22 2.64
C ALA A 345 0.47 -24.89 2.06
N GLN A 346 -0.27 -24.30 1.13
CA GLN A 346 -0.03 -22.97 0.61
C GLN A 346 -1.33 -22.16 0.47
N ILE A 347 -1.19 -20.84 0.42
CA ILE A 347 -2.25 -19.93 -0.01
C ILE A 347 -1.86 -19.22 -1.30
N LEU A 348 -2.81 -19.13 -2.24
CA LEU A 348 -2.66 -18.41 -3.51
C LEU A 348 -3.68 -17.27 -3.63
N TRP A 349 -3.25 -16.16 -4.22
CA TRP A 349 -4.13 -15.02 -4.52
C TRP A 349 -3.55 -14.15 -5.63
N ARG A 350 -4.35 -13.19 -6.12
CA ARG A 350 -4.04 -12.34 -7.29
C ARG A 350 -3.67 -13.21 -8.50
N ARG A 351 -4.64 -14.00 -8.98
CA ARG A 351 -4.47 -14.87 -10.16
C ARG A 351 -3.31 -15.87 -10.08
N GLY A 352 -2.78 -16.13 -8.87
CA GLY A 352 -1.67 -17.05 -8.63
C GLY A 352 -0.30 -16.36 -8.50
N ASP A 353 -0.22 -15.05 -8.73
CA ASP A 353 1.04 -14.28 -8.66
C ASP A 353 1.63 -14.21 -7.25
N ARG A 354 0.78 -14.40 -6.22
CA ARG A 354 1.22 -14.37 -4.84
C ARG A 354 0.93 -15.69 -4.14
N ARG A 355 1.96 -16.14 -3.41
CA ARG A 355 1.96 -17.38 -2.64
C ARG A 355 2.51 -17.15 -1.24
N ALA A 356 1.94 -17.84 -0.25
CA ALA A 356 2.56 -18.00 1.05
C ALA A 356 2.44 -19.45 1.52
N TYR A 357 3.53 -19.97 2.06
CA TYR A 357 3.58 -21.33 2.61
C TYR A 357 3.08 -21.37 4.05
N LEU A 358 2.36 -22.44 4.34
CA LEU A 358 1.76 -22.73 5.62
C LEU A 358 2.46 -23.92 6.26
N TYR A 359 2.60 -23.84 7.57
CA TYR A 359 3.23 -24.81 8.43
C TYR A 359 2.27 -25.17 9.55
N ARG A 360 2.32 -26.41 9.98
CA ARG A 360 1.58 -26.90 11.14
C ARG A 360 2.08 -26.23 12.41
N ILE A 361 1.14 -25.64 13.15
CA ILE A 361 1.42 -24.92 14.40
C ILE A 361 1.87 -25.90 15.49
N ASP A 362 1.30 -27.09 15.53
CA ASP A 362 1.59 -28.11 16.53
C ASP A 362 2.97 -28.79 16.35
N LEU A 363 3.50 -28.80 15.12
CA LEU A 363 4.89 -29.22 14.83
C LEU A 363 5.91 -28.08 14.94
N ALA A 364 5.44 -26.85 15.18
CA ALA A 364 6.32 -25.69 15.30
C ALA A 364 7.13 -25.77 16.60
N LYS A 365 8.38 -25.34 16.53
CA LYS A 365 9.28 -25.32 17.69
C LYS A 365 9.43 -23.89 18.21
N PRO A 366 9.73 -23.68 19.49
CA PRO A 366 10.12 -22.36 19.99
C PRO A 366 11.23 -21.74 19.14
N LYS A 367 11.12 -20.43 18.91
CA LYS A 367 12.16 -19.65 18.25
C LYS A 367 13.46 -19.80 19.04
N ARG A 368 14.55 -20.15 18.35
CA ARG A 368 15.87 -20.26 18.98
C ARG A 368 16.25 -18.90 19.57
N GLN A 369 16.63 -18.90 20.84
CA GLN A 369 17.29 -17.77 21.46
C GLN A 369 18.79 -17.90 21.22
N ALA A 370 19.44 -16.79 20.89
CA ALA A 370 20.90 -16.78 20.77
C ALA A 370 21.51 -17.10 22.13
N THR A 371 22.50 -18.00 22.17
CA THR A 371 23.21 -18.32 23.41
C THR A 371 23.97 -17.07 23.91
N PRO A 372 24.32 -16.99 25.21
CA PRO A 372 25.16 -15.91 25.71
C PRO A 372 26.46 -15.73 24.90
N ALA A 373 27.11 -16.82 24.49
CA ALA A 373 28.31 -16.78 23.65
C ALA A 373 28.01 -16.21 22.24
N GLN A 374 26.89 -16.58 21.63
CA GLN A 374 26.47 -16.02 20.33
C GLN A 374 26.16 -14.52 20.44
N ARG A 375 25.50 -14.08 21.52
CA ARG A 375 25.25 -12.66 21.77
C ARG A 375 26.56 -11.90 21.94
N ALA A 376 27.48 -12.39 22.76
CA ALA A 376 28.79 -11.79 22.92
C ALA A 376 29.60 -11.74 21.60
N ALA A 377 29.50 -12.76 20.75
CA ALA A 377 30.12 -12.76 19.43
C ALA A 377 29.52 -11.69 18.51
N ILE A 378 28.19 -11.55 18.52
CA ILE A 378 27.49 -10.48 17.77
C ILE A 378 27.90 -9.11 18.31
N ASP A 379 27.92 -8.93 19.63
CA ASP A 379 28.32 -7.66 20.27
C ASP A 379 29.77 -7.30 19.90
N LYS A 380 30.68 -8.28 19.90
CA LYS A 380 32.07 -8.09 19.46
C LYS A 380 32.15 -7.71 17.98
N ALA A 381 31.36 -8.36 17.11
CA ALA A 381 31.31 -8.04 15.69
C ALA A 381 30.73 -6.63 15.44
N LEU A 382 29.66 -6.26 16.15
CA LEU A 382 29.06 -4.93 16.07
C LEU A 382 30.00 -3.86 16.60
N THR A 383 30.72 -4.14 17.69
CA THR A 383 31.75 -3.25 18.23
C THR A 383 32.85 -3.02 17.20
N ALA A 384 33.40 -4.09 16.60
CA ALA A 384 34.42 -3.95 15.56
C ALA A 384 33.97 -3.12 14.35
N ARG A 385 32.70 -3.24 13.93
CA ARG A 385 32.11 -2.41 12.85
C ARG A 385 31.89 -0.94 13.23
N ARG A 386 31.98 -0.62 14.52
CA ARG A 386 31.77 0.71 15.09
C ARG A 386 33.07 1.33 15.64
N THR A 387 34.14 0.56 15.74
CA THR A 387 35.46 1.04 16.17
C THR A 387 36.21 1.66 15.00
N CYS A 388 36.58 2.93 15.13
CA CYS A 388 37.37 3.63 14.12
C CYS A 388 38.77 3.02 13.98
N GLY A 389 39.20 2.71 12.75
CA GLY A 389 40.55 2.18 12.49
C GLY A 389 41.69 3.19 12.76
N THR A 390 41.41 4.49 12.72
CA THR A 390 42.40 5.55 12.97
C THR A 390 42.59 5.87 14.46
N CYS A 391 41.53 6.29 15.16
CA CYS A 391 41.63 6.72 16.57
C CYS A 391 41.26 5.63 17.59
N GLY A 392 40.80 4.45 17.15
CA GLY A 392 40.41 3.35 18.03
C GLY A 392 39.12 3.59 18.83
N GLN A 393 38.46 4.73 18.68
CA GLN A 393 37.24 5.05 19.43
C GLN A 393 36.01 4.30 18.87
N LEU A 394 35.15 3.84 19.79
CA LEU A 394 33.86 3.26 19.47
C LEU A 394 32.84 4.36 19.18
N ARG A 395 32.20 4.32 18.01
CA ARG A 395 31.16 5.26 17.59
C ARG A 395 29.76 4.66 17.74
N ASP A 396 28.72 5.47 17.77
CA ASP A 396 27.30 5.05 17.80
C ASP A 396 26.75 4.65 16.42
N TYR A 397 27.49 4.94 15.36
CA TYR A 397 27.23 4.54 13.97
C TYR A 397 28.27 3.52 13.44
N TYR A 398 27.94 2.86 12.33
CA TYR A 398 28.89 1.97 11.63
C TYR A 398 29.93 2.76 10.86
N ILE A 399 31.20 2.42 11.06
CA ILE A 399 32.32 3.06 10.36
C ILE A 399 32.21 2.75 8.86
N PRO A 400 32.26 3.76 7.97
CA PRO A 400 32.21 3.53 6.53
C PRO A 400 33.37 2.65 6.08
N THR A 401 33.06 1.59 5.33
CA THR A 401 34.07 0.64 4.82
C THR A 401 35.09 1.30 3.90
N ARG A 402 34.70 2.35 3.17
CA ARG A 402 35.58 3.09 2.25
C ARG A 402 36.70 3.84 2.96
N THR A 403 36.42 4.47 4.10
CA THR A 403 37.39 5.30 4.81
C THR A 403 38.09 4.53 5.93
N GLY A 404 37.45 3.50 6.48
CA GLY A 404 37.94 2.77 7.65
C GLY A 404 38.07 3.64 8.91
N ALA A 405 37.55 4.86 8.88
CA ALA A 405 37.76 5.89 9.88
C ALA A 405 36.44 6.62 10.21
N CYS A 406 36.32 7.10 11.46
CA CYS A 406 35.19 7.92 11.87
C CYS A 406 35.20 9.28 11.16
N LEU A 407 34.04 9.94 11.18
CA LEU A 407 33.82 11.23 10.50
C LEU A 407 34.85 12.29 10.96
N ASP A 408 35.08 12.41 12.28
CA ASP A 408 36.08 13.34 12.84
C ASP A 408 37.49 13.08 12.26
N CYS A 409 37.93 11.82 12.19
CA CYS A 409 39.24 11.47 11.64
C CYS A 409 39.35 11.65 10.12
N THR A 410 38.22 11.61 9.41
CA THR A 410 38.19 11.89 7.98
C THR A 410 38.17 13.39 7.68
N GLU A 411 37.68 14.21 8.60
CA GLU A 411 37.65 15.67 8.46
C GLU A 411 39.01 16.33 8.75
N VAL A 412 39.80 15.78 9.68
CA VAL A 412 41.15 16.29 10.01
C VAL A 412 42.20 15.99 8.94
N LYS A 413 41.91 15.11 7.97
CA LYS A 413 42.82 14.76 6.85
C LYS A 413 42.72 15.70 5.63
N ARG A 414 42.17 16.90 5.79
CA ARG A 414 42.10 17.91 4.71
C ARG A 414 43.15 19.01 4.86
#